data_AF-A0A2N5IA35-F1
#
_entry.id   AF-A0A2N5IA35-F1
#
_cell.length_a   1.000
_cell.length_b   1.000
_cell.length_c   1.000
_cell.angle_alpha   90.00
_cell.angle_beta   90.00
_cell.angle_gamma   90.00
#
_symmetry.space_group_name_H-M   'P 1'
#
loop_
_entity.id
_entity.type
_entity.pdbx_description
1 polymer ?
#
loop_
_entity_poly.entity_id
_entity_poly.type
_entity_poly.pdbx_seq_one_letter_code
_entity_poly.pdbx_strand_id
1 'polypeptide(L)'
;MKKIITIGTLLSLSLMTLTACTSEQTVQQPKIEKEKEGSYSNELSGFIYQNEKEPLYFAGTLGYLHSVNVKELKKEQNQLRVTSEIALYEVMEDETEENKDIYKQDVIYTIDKDSVREELEEAQYDDPKNMILNKVVLKTPLKEGNHWSQEVILGDGEEYLADTKIEKITGEKGERNISTVTTVKAEGFEDYPNQQYEERAVYQEGKGLVSFERFFPNEAGGFVFEYHLDEQKTSEHKKDKE
;
A
#
# COMPACT_ATOMS: atom_id res chain seq x y z
N MET A 1 -25.68 2.25 -94.81
CA MET A 1 -26.16 0.93 -94.33
C MET A 1 -24.96 0.00 -94.20
N LYS A 2 -24.83 -0.64 -93.03
CA LYS A 2 -24.11 -1.88 -92.69
C LYS A 2 -22.67 -2.12 -93.24
N LYS A 3 -21.71 -1.76 -92.37
CA LYS A 3 -20.43 -2.41 -91.95
C LYS A 3 -19.57 -3.21 -92.97
N ILE A 4 -18.42 -2.62 -93.26
CA ILE A 4 -17.09 -3.12 -93.73
C ILE A 4 -16.56 -4.18 -92.70
N ILE A 5 -16.22 -5.43 -93.11
CA ILE A 5 -14.87 -5.95 -93.51
C ILE A 5 -13.84 -5.78 -92.38
N THR A 6 -12.95 -6.67 -91.94
CA THR A 6 -12.53 -8.06 -92.24
C THR A 6 -11.47 -8.42 -91.18
N ILE A 7 -11.35 -9.72 -90.88
CA ILE A 7 -10.20 -10.52 -90.38
C ILE A 7 -8.96 -9.79 -89.84
N GLY A 8 -8.47 -10.26 -88.69
CA GLY A 8 -7.09 -10.01 -88.24
C GLY A 8 -6.68 -10.94 -87.10
N THR A 9 -6.44 -12.22 -87.39
CA THR A 9 -5.61 -13.09 -86.55
C THR A 9 -4.19 -12.52 -86.55
N LEU A 10 -3.67 -12.13 -85.38
CA LEU A 10 -2.24 -11.96 -85.20
C LEU A 10 -1.76 -12.69 -83.94
N LEU A 11 -0.75 -13.50 -84.22
CA LEU A 11 0.01 -14.41 -83.40
C LEU A 11 1.05 -13.62 -82.58
N SER A 12 1.14 -13.82 -81.27
CA SER A 12 2.41 -13.83 -80.52
C SER A 12 2.15 -14.24 -79.07
N LEU A 13 2.59 -15.43 -78.66
CA LEU A 13 3.90 -15.74 -78.08
C LEU A 13 4.07 -15.23 -76.63
N SER A 14 3.96 -16.20 -75.72
CA SER A 14 4.74 -16.40 -74.49
C SER A 14 4.95 -15.22 -73.52
N LEU A 15 4.47 -15.39 -72.28
CA LEU A 15 5.36 -15.61 -71.14
C LEU A 15 4.56 -16.14 -69.94
N MET A 16 4.82 -17.39 -69.55
CA MET A 16 4.54 -17.84 -68.19
C MET A 16 5.54 -17.14 -67.28
N THR A 17 5.06 -16.30 -66.37
CA THR A 17 5.80 -15.99 -65.14
C THR A 17 4.93 -16.42 -63.97
N LEU A 18 5.41 -17.47 -63.30
CA LEU A 18 4.96 -17.89 -61.98
C LEU A 18 5.29 -16.75 -61.02
N THR A 19 4.28 -15.97 -60.64
CA THR A 19 4.39 -15.12 -59.45
C THR A 19 3.92 -15.96 -58.27
N ALA A 20 4.89 -16.29 -57.43
CA ALA A 20 4.71 -16.94 -56.16
C ALA A 20 3.70 -16.15 -55.31
N CYS A 21 2.74 -16.86 -54.71
CA CYS A 21 2.02 -16.38 -53.54
C CYS A 21 3.03 -16.17 -52.41
N THR A 22 3.56 -14.95 -52.29
CA THR A 22 4.11 -14.48 -51.02
C THR A 22 2.92 -14.08 -50.16
N SER A 23 2.56 -14.93 -49.20
CA SER A 23 1.65 -14.55 -48.13
C SER A 23 2.28 -13.37 -47.38
N GLU A 24 1.70 -12.19 -47.52
CA GLU A 24 1.95 -11.06 -46.64
C GLU A 24 1.51 -11.46 -45.22
N GLN A 25 2.44 -12.00 -44.46
CA GLN A 25 2.38 -11.92 -43.00
C GLN A 25 2.45 -10.43 -42.67
N THR A 26 1.28 -9.85 -42.44
CA THR A 26 1.16 -8.59 -41.73
C THR A 26 1.79 -8.84 -40.36
N VAL A 27 3.05 -8.43 -40.21
CA VAL A 27 3.70 -8.32 -38.91
C VAL A 27 2.92 -7.25 -38.17
N GLN A 28 1.95 -7.69 -37.38
CA GLN A 28 1.35 -6.86 -36.35
C GLN A 28 2.50 -6.48 -35.43
N GLN A 29 2.97 -5.23 -35.55
CA GLN A 29 3.71 -4.60 -34.49
C GLN A 29 2.89 -4.81 -33.21
N PRO A 30 3.50 -5.25 -32.09
CA PRO A 30 2.79 -5.33 -30.84
C PRO A 30 2.25 -3.93 -30.57
N LYS A 31 0.93 -3.83 -30.60
CA LYS A 31 0.21 -2.68 -30.09
C LYS A 31 0.67 -2.60 -28.64
N ILE A 32 1.57 -1.65 -28.34
CA ILE A 32 1.86 -1.28 -26.97
C ILE A 32 0.52 -0.76 -26.47
N GLU A 33 -0.23 -1.66 -25.85
CA GLU A 33 -1.41 -1.35 -25.09
C GLU A 33 -0.90 -0.38 -24.05
N LYS A 34 -1.24 0.90 -24.19
CA LYS A 34 -1.08 1.86 -23.09
C LYS A 34 -1.71 1.17 -21.90
N GLU A 35 -0.90 0.78 -20.92
CA GLU A 35 -1.38 0.39 -19.60
C GLU A 35 -2.44 1.42 -19.24
N LYS A 36 -3.69 0.96 -19.10
CA LYS A 36 -4.74 1.81 -18.55
C LYS A 36 -4.22 2.27 -17.21
N GLU A 37 -3.96 3.57 -17.06
CA GLU A 37 -3.82 4.19 -15.74
C GLU A 37 -4.93 3.63 -14.85
N GLY A 38 -4.53 2.95 -13.77
CA GLY A 38 -5.45 2.23 -12.89
C GLY A 38 -6.51 3.16 -12.31
N SER A 39 -7.71 2.64 -12.05
CA SER A 39 -8.83 3.44 -11.52
C SER A 39 -8.77 3.71 -10.01
N TYR A 40 -7.68 3.31 -9.34
CA TYR A 40 -7.45 3.60 -7.92
C TYR A 40 -7.10 5.07 -7.69
N SER A 41 -7.27 5.55 -6.45
CA SER A 41 -7.02 6.94 -6.11
C SER A 41 -5.52 7.25 -5.99
N ASN A 42 -5.00 8.03 -6.94
CA ASN A 42 -3.65 8.57 -6.84
C ASN A 42 -3.44 9.41 -5.57
N GLU A 43 -4.47 10.16 -5.14
CA GLU A 43 -4.42 10.94 -3.90
C GLU A 43 -4.24 10.03 -2.68
N LEU A 44 -5.03 8.96 -2.55
CA LEU A 44 -4.90 8.02 -1.44
C LEU A 44 -3.57 7.26 -1.48
N SER A 45 -3.12 6.86 -2.67
CA SER A 45 -1.85 6.15 -2.83
C SER A 45 -0.65 6.98 -2.34
N GLY A 46 -0.74 8.32 -2.43
CA GLY A 46 0.28 9.23 -1.93
C GLY A 46 0.51 9.13 -0.41
N PHE A 47 -0.44 8.59 0.35
CA PHE A 47 -0.33 8.39 1.79
C PHE A 47 0.12 6.97 2.17
N ILE A 48 0.63 6.18 1.22
CA ILE A 48 1.22 4.87 1.46
C ILE A 48 2.63 4.85 0.87
N TYR A 49 3.58 4.34 1.65
CA TYR A 49 4.97 4.25 1.25
C TYR A 49 5.14 3.21 0.13
N GLN A 50 5.85 3.58 -0.94
CA GLN A 50 5.94 2.77 -2.17
C GLN A 50 7.38 2.62 -2.68
N ASN A 51 8.40 3.01 -1.93
CA ASN A 51 9.78 2.89 -2.41
C ASN A 51 10.36 1.51 -2.06
N GLU A 52 10.50 0.65 -3.07
CA GLU A 52 11.05 -0.72 -2.96
C GLU A 52 12.55 -0.78 -2.63
N LYS A 53 13.28 0.35 -2.70
CA LYS A 53 14.74 0.38 -2.54
C LYS A 53 15.20 0.83 -1.16
N GLU A 54 14.36 1.60 -0.47
CA GLU A 54 14.74 2.30 0.75
C GLU A 54 13.79 1.88 1.89
N PRO A 55 14.30 1.29 2.99
CA PRO A 55 13.49 1.13 4.19
C PRO A 55 13.11 2.47 4.81
N LEU A 56 12.00 2.47 5.53
CA LEU A 56 11.73 3.44 6.60
C LEU A 56 12.11 2.82 7.94
N TYR A 57 12.65 3.61 8.86
CA TYR A 57 12.91 3.17 10.24
C TYR A 57 12.04 3.94 11.21
N PHE A 58 11.57 3.25 12.25
CA PHE A 58 10.70 3.82 13.27
C PHE A 58 11.25 3.52 14.66
N ALA A 59 11.22 4.51 15.53
CA ALA A 59 11.64 4.40 16.92
C ALA A 59 10.50 4.82 17.86
N GLY A 60 10.42 4.21 19.05
CA GLY A 60 9.29 4.38 19.94
C GLY A 60 9.54 4.05 21.41
N THR A 61 8.45 3.95 22.16
CA THR A 61 8.45 3.65 23.60
C THR A 61 9.21 2.36 23.91
N LEU A 62 9.85 2.29 25.08
CA LEU A 62 10.56 1.10 25.57
C LEU A 62 11.68 0.61 24.63
N GLY A 63 12.31 1.51 23.88
CA GLY A 63 13.37 1.16 22.94
C GLY A 63 12.87 0.43 21.69
N TYR A 64 11.56 0.49 21.41
CA TYR A 64 10.97 -0.09 20.23
C TYR A 64 11.61 0.46 18.96
N LEU A 65 12.04 -0.43 18.08
CA LEU A 65 12.70 -0.10 16.82
C LEU A 65 12.26 -1.09 15.75
N HIS A 66 11.67 -0.61 14.65
CA HIS A 66 11.38 -1.46 13.49
C HIS A 66 11.75 -0.78 12.18
N SER A 67 11.80 -1.58 11.11
CA SER A 67 11.85 -1.08 9.75
C SER A 67 10.62 -1.50 8.95
N VAL A 68 10.27 -0.71 7.94
CA VAL A 68 9.26 -1.02 6.95
C VAL A 68 9.92 -1.06 5.58
N ASN A 69 9.83 -2.22 4.91
CA ASN A 69 10.42 -2.46 3.59
C ASN A 69 9.32 -2.84 2.60
N VAL A 70 9.18 -2.10 1.50
CA VAL A 70 8.22 -2.49 0.45
C VAL A 70 8.78 -3.71 -0.30
N LYS A 71 8.06 -4.83 -0.25
CA LYS A 71 8.39 -6.09 -0.93
C LYS A 71 7.84 -6.15 -2.34
N GLU A 72 6.62 -5.64 -2.54
CA GLU A 72 5.91 -5.76 -3.80
C GLU A 72 4.91 -4.62 -4.00
N LEU A 73 4.90 -4.09 -5.23
CA LEU A 73 3.85 -3.23 -5.75
C LEU A 73 3.10 -3.92 -6.88
N LYS A 74 1.81 -4.18 -6.68
CA LYS A 74 0.96 -4.79 -7.70
C LYS A 74 -0.14 -3.84 -8.12
N LYS A 75 -0.04 -3.35 -9.36
CA LYS A 75 -1.07 -2.53 -10.00
C LYS A 75 -2.07 -3.44 -10.69
N GLU A 76 -3.32 -3.34 -10.28
CA GLU A 76 -4.45 -4.01 -10.92
C GLU A 76 -5.42 -2.97 -11.45
N GLN A 77 -6.40 -3.39 -12.26
CA GLN A 77 -7.25 -2.46 -13.01
C GLN A 77 -7.95 -1.41 -12.12
N ASN A 78 -8.33 -1.80 -10.89
CA ASN A 78 -9.07 -0.92 -9.97
C ASN A 78 -8.44 -0.79 -8.58
N GLN A 79 -7.23 -1.33 -8.40
CA GLN A 79 -6.57 -1.29 -7.10
C GLN A 79 -5.05 -1.26 -7.25
N LEU A 80 -4.39 -0.62 -6.29
CA LEU A 80 -2.98 -0.77 -6.04
C LEU A 80 -2.83 -1.59 -4.76
N ARG A 81 -2.08 -2.69 -4.83
CA ARG A 81 -1.69 -3.47 -3.65
C ARG A 81 -0.21 -3.22 -3.34
N VAL A 82 0.08 -2.86 -2.10
CA VAL A 82 1.43 -2.63 -1.58
C VAL A 82 1.67 -3.64 -0.46
N THR A 83 2.59 -4.57 -0.66
CA THR A 83 3.01 -5.52 0.38
C THR A 83 4.30 -4.99 1.01
N SER A 84 4.31 -4.76 2.32
CA SER A 84 5.49 -4.32 3.06
C SER A 84 5.83 -5.29 4.18
N GLU A 85 7.12 -5.51 4.43
CA GLU A 85 7.63 -6.25 5.60
C GLU A 85 7.93 -5.27 6.72
N ILE A 86 7.35 -5.52 7.90
CA ILE A 86 7.73 -4.92 9.17
C ILE A 86 8.74 -5.85 9.84
N ALA A 87 9.96 -5.37 10.09
CA ALA A 87 10.99 -6.11 10.81
C ALA A 87 11.31 -5.42 12.14
N LEU A 88 11.10 -6.13 13.25
CA LEU A 88 11.37 -5.65 14.61
C LEU A 88 12.81 -5.97 15.01
N TYR A 89 13.49 -4.98 15.60
CA TYR A 89 14.86 -5.12 16.07
C TYR A 89 14.92 -5.18 17.60
N GLU A 90 15.72 -6.10 18.11
CA GLU A 90 16.21 -6.01 19.48
C GLU A 90 17.36 -5.02 19.52
N VAL A 91 17.24 -3.97 20.34
CA VAL A 91 18.34 -3.03 20.58
C VAL A 91 19.34 -3.73 21.50
N MET A 92 20.46 -4.17 20.92
CA MET A 92 21.55 -4.77 21.69
C MET A 92 22.26 -3.68 22.50
N GLU A 93 22.58 -3.93 23.77
CA GLU A 93 23.36 -3.01 24.61
C GLU A 93 24.81 -2.85 24.11
N ASP A 94 25.31 -3.79 23.33
CA ASP A 94 26.67 -3.78 22.78
C ASP A 94 26.66 -3.26 21.33
N GLU A 95 27.24 -2.07 21.14
CA GLU A 95 27.40 -1.41 19.83
C GLU A 95 28.24 -2.20 18.81
N THR A 96 28.89 -3.30 19.23
CA THR A 96 29.67 -4.18 18.34
C THR A 96 28.86 -5.33 17.74
N GLU A 97 27.63 -5.57 18.21
CA GLU A 97 26.72 -6.56 17.64
C GLU A 97 25.71 -5.91 16.70
N GLU A 98 25.52 -6.49 15.52
CA GLU A 98 24.46 -6.07 14.61
C GLU A 98 23.09 -6.38 15.23
N ASN A 99 22.16 -5.42 15.18
CA ASN A 99 20.77 -5.63 15.60
C ASN A 99 20.20 -6.84 14.87
N LYS A 100 19.61 -7.77 15.63
CA LYS A 100 18.98 -8.97 15.06
C LYS A 100 17.50 -8.71 14.83
N ASP A 101 17.02 -9.12 13.66
CA ASP A 101 15.59 -9.22 13.39
C ASP A 101 15.01 -10.27 14.35
N ILE A 102 14.22 -9.83 15.32
CA ILE A 102 13.55 -10.74 16.27
C ILE A 102 12.18 -11.19 15.77
N TYR A 103 11.58 -10.43 14.86
CA TYR A 103 10.28 -10.74 14.27
C TYR A 103 10.10 -10.07 12.91
N LYS A 104 9.37 -10.73 12.01
CA LYS A 104 9.00 -10.22 10.69
C LYS A 104 7.54 -10.52 10.41
N GLN A 105 6.82 -9.53 9.88
CA GLN A 105 5.45 -9.70 9.43
C GLN A 105 5.18 -8.87 8.19
N ASP A 106 4.33 -9.40 7.32
CA ASP A 106 3.83 -8.66 6.18
C ASP A 106 2.57 -7.86 6.54
N VAL A 107 2.56 -6.60 6.12
CA VAL A 107 1.38 -5.73 6.09
C VAL A 107 1.03 -5.45 4.64
N ILE A 108 -0.25 -5.61 4.32
CA ILE A 108 -0.77 -5.41 2.97
C ILE A 108 -1.66 -4.17 2.98
N TYR A 109 -1.32 -3.20 2.13
CA TYR A 109 -2.20 -2.08 1.82
C TYR A 109 -2.90 -2.30 0.49
N THR A 110 -4.22 -2.24 0.48
CA THR A 110 -5.03 -2.23 -0.74
C THR A 110 -5.67 -0.86 -0.91
N ILE A 111 -5.28 -0.15 -1.96
CA ILE A 111 -5.78 1.18 -2.31
C ILE A 111 -6.75 1.05 -3.48
N ASP A 112 -8.00 1.44 -3.28
CA ASP A 112 -9.00 1.56 -4.34
C ASP A 112 -9.32 3.04 -4.63
N LYS A 113 -10.46 3.32 -5.27
CA LYS A 113 -10.88 4.68 -5.58
C LYS A 113 -11.34 5.49 -4.35
N ASP A 114 -11.81 4.82 -3.30
CA ASP A 114 -12.49 5.43 -2.16
C ASP A 114 -11.75 5.24 -0.83
N SER A 115 -10.84 4.27 -0.73
CA SER A 115 -10.22 3.89 0.54
C SER A 115 -8.83 3.26 0.43
N VAL A 116 -8.12 3.27 1.56
CA VAL A 116 -6.94 2.47 1.83
C VAL A 116 -7.29 1.47 2.93
N ARG A 117 -7.17 0.19 2.64
CA ARG A 117 -7.29 -0.90 3.62
C ARG A 117 -5.92 -1.43 3.98
N GLU A 118 -5.69 -1.64 5.27
CA GLU A 118 -4.54 -2.31 5.87
C GLU A 118 -4.97 -3.71 6.35
N GLU A 119 -4.15 -4.73 6.07
CA GLU A 119 -4.37 -6.12 6.47
C GLU A 119 -3.06 -6.73 7.00
N LEU A 120 -3.15 -7.42 8.14
CA LEU A 120 -2.10 -8.18 8.82
C LEU A 120 -2.58 -9.63 8.97
N GLU A 121 -1.67 -10.61 8.85
CA GLU A 121 -2.05 -12.03 8.93
C GLU A 121 -2.37 -12.50 10.37
N GLU A 122 -1.67 -11.96 11.37
CA GLU A 122 -1.75 -12.45 12.75
C GLU A 122 -1.40 -11.37 13.78
N ALA A 123 -1.76 -11.61 15.04
CA ALA A 123 -1.41 -10.74 16.16
C ALA A 123 0.06 -10.87 16.56
N GLN A 124 0.69 -9.76 16.94
CA GLN A 124 2.09 -9.75 17.41
C GLN A 124 2.24 -9.87 18.94
N TYR A 125 1.16 -9.67 19.70
CA TYR A 125 1.22 -9.50 21.15
C TYR A 125 0.47 -10.60 21.90
N ASP A 126 0.95 -10.90 23.10
CA ASP A 126 0.35 -11.89 24.01
C ASP A 126 -1.07 -11.50 24.44
N ASP A 127 -1.37 -10.21 24.50
CA ASP A 127 -2.76 -9.74 24.65
C ASP A 127 -3.37 -9.57 23.25
N PRO A 128 -4.29 -10.48 22.89
CA PRO A 128 -4.81 -10.57 21.54
C PRO A 128 -5.72 -9.36 21.19
N LYS A 129 -6.23 -8.59 22.15
CA LYS A 129 -7.11 -7.44 21.87
C LYS A 129 -6.37 -6.14 21.54
N ASN A 130 -5.04 -6.14 21.57
CA ASN A 130 -4.24 -4.92 21.37
C ASN A 130 -3.97 -4.54 19.92
N MET A 131 -4.45 -5.30 18.93
CA MET A 131 -4.13 -5.06 17.53
C MET A 131 -5.34 -5.33 16.63
N ILE A 132 -5.64 -4.39 15.74
CA ILE A 132 -6.60 -4.58 14.66
C ILE A 132 -5.88 -5.22 13.47
N LEU A 133 -6.35 -6.39 13.03
CA LEU A 133 -5.75 -7.15 11.92
C LEU A 133 -6.19 -6.65 10.55
N ASN A 134 -7.36 -6.03 10.45
CA ASN A 134 -7.87 -5.47 9.20
C ASN A 134 -8.62 -4.16 9.44
N LYS A 135 -8.27 -3.11 8.71
CA LYS A 135 -8.96 -1.83 8.82
C LYS A 135 -8.85 -0.97 7.57
N VAL A 136 -9.89 -0.22 7.24
CA VAL A 136 -9.75 0.98 6.41
C VAL A 136 -9.07 2.07 7.23
N VAL A 137 -7.87 2.47 6.82
CA VAL A 137 -7.05 3.50 7.50
C VAL A 137 -7.29 4.91 6.97
N LEU A 138 -7.66 5.03 5.69
CA LEU A 138 -8.01 6.30 5.05
C LEU A 138 -9.20 6.11 4.13
N LYS A 139 -10.11 7.09 4.10
CA LYS A 139 -11.32 7.06 3.27
C LYS A 139 -11.68 8.43 2.71
N THR A 140 -12.05 8.49 1.44
CA THR A 140 -12.51 9.73 0.81
C THR A 140 -13.91 10.13 1.31
N PRO A 141 -14.25 11.44 1.28
CA PRO A 141 -13.36 12.57 1.01
C PRO A 141 -12.33 12.77 2.14
N LEU A 142 -11.09 13.14 1.78
CA LEU A 142 -10.03 13.48 2.74
C LEU A 142 -10.30 14.87 3.33
N LYS A 143 -11.20 14.92 4.31
CA LYS A 143 -11.60 16.14 5.02
C LYS A 143 -11.65 15.87 6.53
N GLU A 144 -11.33 16.88 7.32
CA GLU A 144 -11.51 16.82 8.77
C GLU A 144 -12.97 16.49 9.12
N GLY A 145 -13.14 15.61 10.10
CA GLY A 145 -14.46 15.09 10.52
C GLY A 145 -15.06 14.05 9.58
N ASN A 146 -14.41 13.66 8.47
CA ASN A 146 -14.83 12.46 7.75
C ASN A 146 -14.71 11.25 8.68
N HIS A 147 -15.73 10.40 8.73
CA HIS A 147 -15.79 9.26 9.63
C HIS A 147 -16.41 8.06 8.93
N TRP A 148 -16.05 6.86 9.38
CA TRP A 148 -16.63 5.61 8.95
C TRP A 148 -16.61 4.59 10.07
N SER A 149 -17.58 3.69 10.03
CA SER A 149 -17.62 2.51 10.89
C SER A 149 -17.39 1.28 10.02
N GLN A 150 -16.73 0.27 10.57
CA GLN A 150 -16.50 -1.00 9.89
C GLN A 150 -16.36 -2.14 10.89
N GLU A 151 -16.66 -3.36 10.45
CA GLU A 151 -16.27 -4.56 11.17
C GLU A 151 -14.75 -4.76 11.01
N VAL A 152 -14.08 -5.01 12.12
CA VAL A 152 -12.65 -5.31 12.22
C VAL A 152 -12.45 -6.58 13.02
N ILE A 153 -11.36 -7.27 12.75
CA ILE A 153 -10.90 -8.45 13.47
C ILE A 153 -9.77 -7.98 14.39
N LEU A 154 -9.86 -8.29 15.68
CA LEU A 154 -8.76 -8.08 16.60
C LEU A 154 -7.88 -9.33 16.64
N GLY A 155 -6.72 -9.23 17.30
CA GLY A 155 -5.81 -10.37 17.45
C GLY A 155 -6.37 -11.57 18.21
N ASP A 156 -7.56 -11.47 18.82
CA ASP A 156 -8.29 -12.61 19.41
C ASP A 156 -9.07 -13.41 18.37
N GLY A 157 -9.12 -12.91 17.14
CA GLY A 157 -9.84 -13.50 16.01
C GLY A 157 -11.33 -13.15 16.00
N GLU A 158 -11.82 -12.38 16.98
CA GLU A 158 -13.22 -11.99 17.07
C GLU A 158 -13.49 -10.70 16.28
N GLU A 159 -14.73 -10.55 15.83
CA GLU A 159 -15.19 -9.38 15.08
C GLU A 159 -15.74 -8.29 16.00
N TYR A 160 -15.33 -7.05 15.75
CA TYR A 160 -15.73 -5.87 16.50
C TYR A 160 -16.13 -4.74 15.56
N LEU A 161 -17.00 -3.83 16.03
CA LEU A 161 -17.28 -2.59 15.31
C LEU A 161 -16.25 -1.52 15.70
N ALA A 162 -15.48 -1.06 14.72
CA ALA A 162 -14.56 0.07 14.88
C ALA A 162 -15.15 1.33 14.25
N ASP A 163 -14.96 2.47 14.91
CA ASP A 163 -15.24 3.80 14.38
C ASP A 163 -13.92 4.54 14.14
N THR A 164 -13.69 4.99 12.90
CA THR A 164 -12.51 5.79 12.54
C THR A 164 -12.94 7.17 12.06
N LYS A 165 -12.17 8.20 12.44
CA LYS A 165 -12.35 9.58 11.97
C LYS A 165 -11.03 10.20 11.51
N ILE A 166 -11.09 11.08 10.52
CA ILE A 166 -10.02 12.03 10.24
C ILE A 166 -10.14 13.17 11.25
N GLU A 167 -9.24 13.20 12.23
CA GLU A 167 -9.26 14.21 13.29
C GLU A 167 -8.68 15.55 12.81
N LYS A 168 -7.64 15.50 11.97
CA LYS A 168 -6.91 16.70 11.54
C LYS A 168 -6.23 16.50 10.20
N ILE A 169 -6.17 17.57 9.41
CA ILE A 169 -5.36 17.65 8.19
C ILE A 169 -4.46 18.88 8.28
N THR A 170 -3.16 18.71 8.14
CA THR A 170 -2.19 19.82 8.17
C THR A 170 -1.21 19.76 7.01
N GLY A 171 -0.48 20.84 6.76
CA GLY A 171 0.55 20.90 5.70
C GLY A 171 -0.04 21.23 4.33
N GLU A 172 0.86 21.38 3.36
CA GLU A 172 0.51 21.66 1.96
C GLU A 172 0.56 20.39 1.11
N LYS A 173 0.10 20.47 -0.14
CA LYS A 173 0.18 19.34 -1.07
C LYS A 173 1.63 18.89 -1.25
N GLY A 174 1.89 17.60 -1.12
CA GLY A 174 3.24 17.00 -1.14
C GLY A 174 3.85 16.83 0.25
N GLU A 175 3.34 17.51 1.27
CA GLU A 175 3.78 17.43 2.67
C GLU A 175 2.59 17.33 3.64
N ARG A 176 1.43 16.91 3.13
CA ARG A 176 0.19 16.89 3.90
C ARG A 176 0.25 15.77 4.92
N ASN A 177 -0.18 16.06 6.16
CA ASN A 177 -0.39 15.06 7.20
C ASN A 177 -1.89 14.86 7.41
N ILE A 178 -2.31 13.60 7.54
CA ILE A 178 -3.67 13.20 7.91
C ILE A 178 -3.60 12.43 9.22
N SER A 179 -4.16 13.02 10.28
CA SER A 179 -4.30 12.37 11.58
C SER A 179 -5.65 11.66 11.64
N THR A 180 -5.60 10.39 12.02
CA THR A 180 -6.79 9.54 12.20
C THR A 180 -6.85 9.02 13.63
N VAL A 181 -8.06 8.76 14.10
CA VAL A 181 -8.33 8.08 15.37
C VAL A 181 -9.31 6.96 15.09
N THR A 182 -8.96 5.74 15.50
CA THR A 182 -9.82 4.55 15.43
C THR A 182 -10.15 4.11 16.84
N THR A 183 -11.42 3.84 17.12
CA THR A 183 -11.87 3.37 18.44
C THR A 183 -12.71 2.11 18.32
N VAL A 184 -12.54 1.17 19.25
CA VAL A 184 -13.40 -0.02 19.40
C VAL A 184 -13.98 -0.04 20.80
N LYS A 185 -15.30 -0.17 20.90
CA LYS A 185 -16.04 -0.27 22.16
C LYS A 185 -16.76 -1.60 22.24
N ALA A 186 -16.36 -2.44 23.20
CA ALA A 186 -17.00 -3.73 23.45
C ALA A 186 -16.73 -4.21 24.88
N GLU A 187 -17.34 -5.34 25.26
CA GLU A 187 -16.97 -6.05 26.49
C GLU A 187 -15.52 -6.56 26.42
N GLY A 188 -14.80 -6.51 27.55
CA GLY A 188 -13.39 -6.90 27.61
C GLY A 188 -12.39 -5.77 27.36
N PHE A 189 -12.84 -4.51 27.40
CA PHE A 189 -11.99 -3.31 27.36
C PHE A 189 -11.98 -2.55 28.70
N GLU A 190 -12.34 -3.20 29.81
CA GLU A 190 -12.51 -2.56 31.13
C GLU A 190 -11.23 -1.90 31.65
N ASP A 191 -10.07 -2.47 31.32
CA ASP A 191 -8.75 -1.96 31.71
C ASP A 191 -8.21 -0.88 30.76
N TYR A 192 -8.95 -0.53 29.71
CA TYR A 192 -8.58 0.52 28.76
C TYR A 192 -9.18 1.87 29.18
N PRO A 193 -8.49 3.00 28.87
CA PRO A 193 -9.03 4.33 29.06
C PRO A 193 -10.40 4.48 28.39
N ASN A 194 -11.37 5.02 29.13
CA ASN A 194 -12.76 5.18 28.67
C ASN A 194 -13.44 3.87 28.23
N GLN A 195 -12.93 2.71 28.66
CA GLN A 195 -13.42 1.38 28.31
C GLN A 195 -13.47 1.14 26.79
N GLN A 196 -12.45 1.64 26.08
CA GLN A 196 -12.34 1.50 24.64
C GLN A 196 -10.88 1.29 24.22
N TYR A 197 -10.68 0.47 23.20
CA TYR A 197 -9.44 0.48 22.44
C TYR A 197 -9.38 1.76 21.60
N GLU A 198 -8.20 2.37 21.50
CA GLU A 198 -7.96 3.55 20.67
C GLU A 198 -6.58 3.47 20.01
N GLU A 199 -6.54 3.70 18.69
CA GLU A 199 -5.32 3.93 17.92
C GLU A 199 -5.36 5.34 17.32
N ARG A 200 -4.22 6.02 17.36
CA ARG A 200 -4.00 7.28 16.64
C ARG A 200 -2.89 7.06 15.61
N ALA A 201 -3.13 7.47 14.37
CA ALA A 201 -2.15 7.33 13.30
C ALA A 201 -2.04 8.63 12.51
N VAL A 202 -0.81 8.98 12.12
CA VAL A 202 -0.53 10.11 11.23
C VAL A 202 0.08 9.59 9.94
N TYR A 203 -0.57 9.89 8.83
CA TYR A 203 -0.11 9.55 7.48
C TYR A 203 0.39 10.81 6.78
N GLN A 204 1.63 10.80 6.32
CA GLN A 204 2.23 11.89 5.57
C GLN A 204 2.31 11.55 4.08
N GLU A 205 1.90 12.49 3.22
CA GLU A 205 2.04 12.38 1.77
C GLU A 205 3.50 12.13 1.38
N GLY A 206 3.74 11.12 0.54
CA GLY A 206 5.06 10.65 0.11
C GLY A 206 5.80 9.74 1.10
N LYS A 207 5.39 9.67 2.38
CA LYS A 207 6.08 8.87 3.41
C LYS A 207 5.25 7.73 3.98
N GLY A 208 3.92 7.77 3.87
CA GLY A 208 3.08 6.75 4.50
C GLY A 208 2.78 7.05 5.96
N LEU A 209 2.65 6.02 6.78
CA LEU A 209 2.54 6.15 8.23
C LEU A 209 3.83 6.77 8.79
N VAL A 210 3.72 7.83 9.58
CA VAL A 210 4.88 8.51 10.22
C VAL A 210 4.80 8.58 11.73
N SER A 211 3.63 8.31 12.30
CA SER A 211 3.43 8.23 13.74
C SER A 211 2.24 7.35 14.05
N PHE A 212 2.36 6.54 15.10
CA PHE A 212 1.30 5.69 15.61
C PHE A 212 1.34 5.69 17.13
N GLU A 213 0.17 5.62 17.74
CA GLU A 213 -0.02 5.56 19.19
C GLU A 213 -1.19 4.63 19.51
N ARG A 214 -1.06 3.82 20.57
CA ARG A 214 -2.16 3.11 21.21
C ARG A 214 -1.87 2.89 22.69
N PHE A 215 -2.89 2.53 23.46
CA PHE A 215 -2.74 2.18 24.87
C PHE A 215 -2.61 0.66 25.07
N PHE A 216 -1.68 0.24 25.92
CA PHE A 216 -1.55 -1.13 26.40
C PHE A 216 -1.91 -1.22 27.88
N PRO A 217 -2.97 -1.96 28.27
CA PRO A 217 -3.26 -2.23 29.67
C PRO A 217 -2.20 -3.15 30.29
N ASN A 218 -1.94 -2.98 31.59
CA ASN A 218 -1.12 -3.89 32.38
C ASN A 218 -1.50 -3.78 33.88
N GLU A 219 -0.91 -4.62 34.73
CA GLU A 219 -1.17 -4.65 36.17
C GLU A 219 -0.92 -3.31 36.90
N ALA A 220 -0.07 -2.44 36.35
CA ALA A 220 0.26 -1.13 36.90
C ALA A 220 -0.64 0.01 36.36
N GLY A 221 -1.69 -0.31 35.60
CA GLY A 221 -2.59 0.68 35.00
C GLY A 221 -2.24 1.07 33.56
N GLY A 222 -1.37 0.30 32.90
CA GLY A 222 -1.05 0.41 31.48
C GLY A 222 -0.04 1.50 31.10
N PHE A 223 0.27 1.59 29.82
CA PHE A 223 1.14 2.61 29.24
C PHE A 223 0.72 2.94 27.80
N VAL A 224 1.12 4.11 27.33
CA VAL A 224 0.97 4.50 25.92
C VAL A 224 2.17 3.96 25.15
N PHE A 225 1.90 3.14 24.14
CA PHE A 225 2.87 2.69 23.17
C PHE A 225 2.78 3.58 21.93
N GLU A 226 3.89 4.24 21.61
CA GLU A 226 4.01 5.10 20.45
C GLU A 226 5.28 4.80 19.68
N TYR A 227 5.24 5.06 18.38
CA TYR A 227 6.43 5.11 17.53
C TYR A 227 6.30 6.17 16.45
N HIS A 228 7.44 6.66 16.00
CA HIS A 228 7.56 7.71 15.00
C HIS A 228 8.63 7.36 13.97
N LEU A 229 8.47 7.87 12.75
CA LEU A 229 9.48 7.76 11.71
C LEU A 229 10.78 8.43 12.19
N ASP A 230 11.87 7.65 12.18
CA ASP A 230 13.23 8.11 12.43
C ASP A 230 13.86 8.59 11.12
N GLU A 231 13.76 9.89 10.85
CA GLU A 231 14.30 10.49 9.62
C GLU A 231 15.81 10.42 9.53
N GLN A 232 16.52 10.46 10.67
CA GLN A 232 17.98 10.42 10.69
C GLN A 232 18.45 9.06 10.23
N LYS A 233 17.99 7.99 10.88
CA LYS A 233 18.34 6.61 10.54
C LYS A 233 17.89 6.24 9.13
N THR A 234 16.71 6.73 8.71
CA THR A 234 16.22 6.57 7.34
C THR A 234 17.15 7.26 6.32
N SER A 235 17.71 8.42 6.64
CA SER A 235 18.61 9.15 5.74
C SER A 235 20.03 8.57 5.68
N GLU A 236 20.55 8.03 6.78
CA GLU A 236 21.88 7.42 6.87
C GLU A 236 21.96 6.18 5.97
N HIS A 237 20.95 5.31 6.05
CA HIS A 237 20.89 4.11 5.21
C HIS A 237 20.87 4.40 3.70
N LYS A 238 20.37 5.56 3.28
CA LYS A 238 20.42 5.97 1.86
C LYS A 238 21.83 6.26 1.40
N LYS A 239 22.65 6.89 2.25
CA LYS A 239 24.02 7.29 1.91
C LYS A 239 24.96 6.11 1.76
N ASP A 240 24.73 5.02 2.50
CA ASP A 240 25.59 3.84 2.46
C ASP A 240 25.40 2.99 1.19
N LYS A 241 24.38 3.30 0.36
CA LYS A 241 24.06 2.58 -0.89
C LYS A 241 24.39 3.35 -2.18
N GLU A 242 24.90 4.58 -2.08
CA GLU A 242 25.38 5.40 -3.22
C GLU A 242 26.90 5.27 -3.42
#